data_AF-A0A957UMH5-F1
#
_entry.id   AF-A0A957UMH5-F1
#
_cell.length_a   1.000
_cell.length_b   1.000
_cell.length_c   1.000
_cell.angle_alpha   90.00
_cell.angle_beta   90.00
_cell.angle_gamma   90.00
#
_symmetry.space_group_name_H-M   'P 1'
#
loop_
_entity.id
_entity.type
_entity.pdbx_description
1 polymer ?
#
loop_
_entity_poly.entity_id
_entity_poly.type
_entity_poly.pdbx_seq_one_letter_code
_entity_poly.pdbx_strand_id
1 'polypeptide(L)'
;MTRKRDQIERFELNWPGKKAALAAADTATQATLCAAPAESVHWTQARHLFIEGDNLDALKLLQSDYAGRIKMIYIDPPYNTGKEFVYRDSLVAPLHKARTSVAGRGTAQNGSVSPLSSADTDTDADVASRHHAHHTAWLNMMYPRLVLARQLLKEDGLIFVSIDDNE
;
A
#
# COMPACT_ATOMS: atom_id res chain seq x y z
N MET A 1 -0.13 28.25 -39.03
CA MET A 1 0.94 28.30 -38.00
C MET A 1 0.35 27.78 -36.69
N THR A 2 0.51 26.50 -36.40
CA THR A 2 0.01 25.89 -35.17
C THR A 2 1.06 26.09 -34.08
N ARG A 3 0.77 26.97 -33.12
CA ARG A 3 1.63 27.28 -31.98
C ARG A 3 1.86 25.98 -31.20
N LYS A 4 3.07 25.42 -31.24
CA LYS A 4 3.51 24.38 -30.31
C LYS A 4 3.26 24.95 -28.91
N ARG A 5 2.38 24.30 -28.14
CA ARG A 5 2.22 24.61 -26.72
C ARG A 5 3.58 24.33 -26.07
N ASP A 6 4.15 25.33 -25.40
CA ASP A 6 5.33 25.13 -24.57
C ASP A 6 5.05 23.96 -23.62
N GLN A 7 5.90 22.94 -23.68
CA GLN A 7 5.83 21.80 -22.78
C GLN A 7 6.26 22.29 -21.41
N ILE A 8 5.29 22.60 -20.55
CA ILE A 8 5.54 22.87 -19.14
C ILE A 8 6.07 21.57 -18.54
N GLU A 9 7.36 21.54 -18.19
CA GLU A 9 7.95 20.45 -17.43
C GLU A 9 7.23 20.34 -16.08
N ARG A 10 6.77 19.13 -15.73
CA ARG A 10 6.09 18.84 -14.47
C ARG A 10 6.92 17.84 -13.71
N PHE A 11 7.27 18.18 -12.46
CA PHE A 11 7.92 17.25 -11.57
C PHE A 11 6.87 16.37 -10.88
N GLU A 12 6.90 15.06 -11.14
CA GLU A 12 6.02 14.10 -10.50
C GLU A 12 6.78 12.84 -10.07
N LEU A 13 6.45 12.33 -8.88
CA LEU A 13 6.84 10.97 -8.49
C LEU A 13 5.87 9.99 -9.15
N ASN A 14 6.37 9.11 -10.00
CA ASN A 14 5.59 8.09 -10.67
C ASN A 14 6.13 6.70 -10.34
N TRP A 15 5.24 5.72 -10.11
CA TRP A 15 5.60 4.34 -9.78
C TRP A 15 4.58 3.33 -10.33
N PRO A 16 4.97 2.07 -10.56
CA PRO A 16 4.04 1.03 -10.99
C PRO A 16 2.92 0.79 -9.97
N GLY A 17 1.66 0.89 -10.39
CA GLY A 17 0.50 0.67 -9.53
C GLY A 17 -0.14 1.94 -8.94
N LYS A 18 0.48 3.12 -9.09
CA LYS A 18 -0.05 4.41 -8.60
C LYS A 18 -1.54 4.65 -8.92
N LYS A 19 -1.95 4.38 -10.16
CA LYS A 19 -3.36 4.54 -10.59
C LYS A 19 -4.30 3.52 -9.94
N ALA A 20 -3.86 2.28 -9.79
CA ALA A 20 -4.63 1.23 -9.13
C ALA A 20 -4.77 1.52 -7.62
N ALA A 21 -3.69 1.98 -7.00
CA ALA A 21 -3.66 2.45 -5.62
C ALA A 21 -4.64 3.63 -5.41
N LEU A 22 -4.68 4.60 -6.32
CA LEU A 22 -5.69 5.67 -6.26
C LEU A 22 -7.12 5.12 -6.36
N ALA A 23 -7.38 4.26 -7.35
CA ALA A 23 -8.69 3.64 -7.54
C ALA A 23 -9.12 2.80 -6.33
N ALA A 24 -8.18 2.19 -5.60
CA ALA A 24 -8.45 1.43 -4.39
C ALA A 24 -9.01 2.31 -3.26
N ALA A 25 -8.61 3.59 -3.17
CA ALA A 25 -9.20 4.53 -2.23
C ALA A 25 -10.67 4.81 -2.58
N ASP A 26 -10.98 5.03 -3.86
CA ASP A 26 -12.33 5.35 -4.33
C ASP A 26 -13.26 4.13 -4.42
N THR A 27 -12.72 2.92 -4.36
CA THR A 27 -13.51 1.68 -4.42
C THR A 27 -14.32 1.50 -3.15
N ALA A 28 -15.63 1.33 -3.29
CA ALA A 28 -16.53 1.05 -2.16
C ALA A 28 -16.06 -0.19 -1.37
N THR A 29 -16.11 -0.11 -0.04
CA THR A 29 -15.82 -1.25 0.83
C THR A 29 -17.00 -2.21 0.90
N GLN A 30 -16.70 -3.49 1.04
CA GLN A 30 -17.70 -4.53 1.36
C GLN A 30 -17.79 -4.79 2.87
N ALA A 31 -16.90 -4.19 3.66
CA ALA A 31 -16.89 -4.32 5.11
C ALA A 31 -18.08 -3.55 5.72
N THR A 32 -18.44 -3.91 6.94
CA THR A 32 -19.48 -3.21 7.73
C THR A 32 -19.06 -3.22 9.19
N LEU A 33 -19.37 -2.14 9.91
CA LEU A 33 -19.09 -2.05 11.34
C LEU A 33 -20.04 -2.98 12.13
N CYS A 34 -19.46 -3.87 12.94
CA CYS A 34 -20.20 -4.69 13.88
C CYS A 34 -19.93 -4.19 15.30
N ALA A 35 -20.98 -3.90 16.06
CA ALA A 35 -20.85 -3.51 17.45
C ALA A 35 -20.42 -4.72 18.31
N ALA A 36 -19.44 -4.53 19.20
CA ALA A 36 -18.97 -5.56 20.13
C ALA A 36 -19.13 -5.10 21.60
N PRO A 37 -20.35 -5.08 22.16
CA PRO A 37 -20.59 -4.58 23.53
C PRO A 37 -19.87 -5.40 24.61
N ALA A 38 -19.69 -6.71 24.40
CA ALA A 38 -19.03 -7.59 25.36
C ALA A 38 -17.52 -7.33 25.48
N GLU A 39 -16.89 -6.83 24.41
CA GLU A 39 -15.47 -6.48 24.37
C GLU A 39 -15.23 -5.00 24.70
N SER A 40 -16.31 -4.23 24.78
CA SER A 40 -16.26 -2.78 24.99
C SER A 40 -16.16 -2.43 26.47
N VAL A 41 -15.22 -1.54 26.78
CA VAL A 41 -15.10 -0.93 28.10
C VAL A 41 -16.09 0.23 28.20
N HIS A 42 -17.03 0.16 29.16
CA HIS A 42 -18.05 1.21 29.40
C HIS A 42 -18.89 1.57 28.15
N TRP A 43 -19.43 0.58 27.45
CA TRP A 43 -20.18 0.71 26.17
C TRP A 43 -21.11 1.94 26.06
N THR A 44 -21.90 2.23 27.09
CA THR A 44 -22.89 3.32 27.04
C THR A 44 -22.31 4.72 27.26
N GLN A 45 -21.10 4.84 27.81
CA GLN A 45 -20.45 6.11 28.16
C GLN A 45 -19.20 6.38 27.33
N ALA A 46 -18.68 5.37 26.62
CA ALA A 46 -17.46 5.47 25.85
C ALA A 46 -17.57 6.58 24.78
N ARG A 47 -16.54 7.44 24.75
CA ARG A 47 -16.37 8.49 23.72
C ARG A 47 -15.25 8.17 22.74
N HIS A 48 -14.53 7.08 22.98
CA HIS A 48 -13.44 6.58 22.16
C HIS A 48 -13.94 5.39 21.36
N LEU A 49 -13.45 5.28 20.13
CA LEU A 49 -13.78 4.19 19.23
C LEU A 49 -12.51 3.39 18.94
N PHE A 50 -12.62 2.08 19.07
CA PHE A 50 -11.62 1.13 18.59
C PHE A 50 -12.25 0.31 17.47
N ILE A 51 -11.55 0.20 16.34
CA ILE A 51 -12.01 -0.56 15.18
C ILE A 51 -10.95 -1.61 14.88
N GLU A 52 -11.36 -2.87 14.84
CA GLU A 52 -10.52 -3.99 14.44
C GLU A 52 -10.79 -4.36 12.97
N GLY A 53 -9.73 -4.49 12.17
CA GLY A 53 -9.82 -4.83 10.75
C GLY A 53 -8.69 -4.23 9.91
N ASP A 54 -8.78 -4.35 8.59
CA ASP A 54 -7.88 -3.64 7.68
C ASP A 54 -8.18 -2.13 7.74
N ASN A 55 -7.11 -1.35 7.90
CA ASN A 55 -7.20 0.10 8.04
C ASN A 55 -7.78 0.78 6.79
N LEU A 56 -7.60 0.25 5.59
CA LEU A 56 -8.17 0.82 4.37
C LEU A 56 -9.70 0.75 4.39
N ASP A 57 -10.25 -0.38 4.79
CA ASP A 57 -11.70 -0.55 4.95
C ASP A 57 -12.25 0.27 6.10
N ALA A 58 -11.56 0.32 7.25
CA ALA A 58 -11.93 1.16 8.38
C ALA A 58 -11.98 2.65 7.98
N LEU A 59 -10.97 3.14 7.26
CA LEU A 59 -10.91 4.52 6.77
C LEU A 59 -12.07 4.83 5.81
N LYS A 60 -12.44 3.89 4.94
CA LYS A 60 -13.60 4.03 4.03
C LYS A 60 -14.91 4.12 4.80
N LEU A 61 -15.11 3.25 5.79
CA LEU A 61 -16.31 3.25 6.63
C LEU A 61 -16.43 4.54 7.43
N LEU A 62 -15.33 5.11 7.89
CA LEU A 62 -15.33 6.37 8.64
C LEU A 62 -15.71 7.58 7.79
N GLN A 63 -15.65 7.51 6.46
CA GLN A 63 -15.91 8.68 5.61
C GLN A 63 -17.33 9.23 5.72
N SER A 64 -18.33 8.36 5.86
CA SER A 64 -19.74 8.79 5.92
C SER A 64 -19.98 9.78 7.07
N ASP A 65 -19.34 9.54 8.22
CA ASP A 65 -19.63 10.26 9.45
C ASP A 65 -18.51 11.23 9.86
N TYR A 66 -17.27 11.00 9.43
CA TYR A 66 -16.08 11.72 9.89
C TYR A 66 -15.33 12.50 8.80
N ALA A 67 -15.82 12.54 7.56
CA ALA A 67 -15.23 13.38 6.51
C ALA A 67 -15.11 14.84 6.96
N GLY A 68 -13.90 15.41 6.88
CA GLY A 68 -13.62 16.78 7.31
C GLY A 68 -13.76 17.04 8.81
N ARG A 69 -13.79 16.02 9.68
CA ARG A 69 -14.05 16.19 11.13
C ARG A 69 -12.84 15.88 12.02
N ILE A 70 -11.82 15.21 11.51
CA ILE A 70 -10.64 14.83 12.30
C ILE A 70 -9.68 16.00 12.39
N LYS A 71 -9.26 16.37 13.62
CA LYS A 71 -8.31 17.47 13.85
C LYS A 71 -6.85 17.03 13.67
N MET A 72 -6.53 15.80 14.09
CA MET A 72 -5.17 15.29 14.09
C MET A 72 -5.19 13.80 13.76
N ILE A 73 -4.29 13.38 12.88
CA ILE A 73 -3.98 11.98 12.60
C ILE A 73 -2.51 11.76 12.96
N TYR A 74 -2.21 10.67 13.65
CA TYR A 74 -0.85 10.17 13.88
C TYR A 74 -0.79 8.73 13.38
N ILE A 75 0.20 8.43 12.55
CA ILE A 75 0.46 7.08 12.06
C ILE A 75 1.95 6.76 12.12
N ASP A 76 2.25 5.50 12.41
CA ASP A 76 3.59 4.93 12.43
C ASP A 76 3.57 3.68 11.53
N PRO A 77 3.60 3.87 10.19
CA PRO A 77 3.50 2.77 9.23
C PRO A 77 4.76 1.88 9.31
N PRO A 78 4.67 0.62 8.85
CA PRO A 78 5.82 -0.28 8.82
C PRO A 78 6.95 0.28 7.96
N TYR A 79 8.17 0.26 8.49
CA TYR A 79 9.37 0.75 7.81
C TYR A 79 9.90 -0.25 6.77
N ASN A 80 10.36 0.26 5.64
CA ASN A 80 10.95 -0.46 4.52
C ASN A 80 12.42 -0.85 4.77
N THR A 81 12.72 -1.38 5.97
CA THR A 81 14.07 -1.66 6.46
C THR A 81 14.76 -2.89 5.83
N GLY A 82 14.25 -3.38 4.70
CA GLY A 82 14.79 -4.56 4.01
C GLY A 82 14.56 -5.90 4.73
N LYS A 83 13.98 -5.90 5.94
CA LYS A 83 13.45 -7.10 6.60
C LYS A 83 11.96 -7.22 6.30
N GLU A 84 11.58 -8.37 5.75
CA GLU A 84 10.21 -8.84 5.42
C GLU A 84 9.09 -7.79 5.57
N PHE A 85 8.97 -6.90 4.58
CA PHE A 85 7.75 -6.14 4.38
C PHE A 85 6.66 -7.10 3.87
N VAL A 86 5.91 -7.72 4.79
CA VAL A 86 4.76 -8.56 4.46
C VAL A 86 3.49 -7.74 4.66
N TYR A 87 3.25 -6.76 3.78
CA TYR A 87 1.90 -6.23 3.59
C TYR A 87 1.34 -6.76 2.27
N ARG A 88 0.56 -7.83 2.36
CA ARG A 88 -0.22 -8.34 1.23
C ARG A 88 -1.53 -7.56 1.19
N ASP A 89 -1.57 -6.42 0.51
CA ASP A 89 -2.86 -5.91 0.05
C ASP A 89 -3.47 -7.03 -0.81
N SER A 90 -4.61 -7.59 -0.38
CA SER A 90 -5.34 -8.63 -1.09
C SER A 90 -6.04 -8.11 -2.35
N LEU A 91 -5.53 -7.02 -2.92
CA LEU A 91 -5.90 -6.50 -4.23
C LEU A 91 -5.20 -7.37 -5.28
N VAL A 92 -5.92 -8.41 -5.68
CA VAL A 92 -5.53 -9.44 -6.64
C VAL A 92 -4.85 -8.83 -7.88
N ALA A 93 -3.51 -8.94 -7.96
CA ALA A 93 -2.75 -9.05 -9.22
C ALA A 93 -1.35 -9.65 -8.97
N PRO A 94 -0.96 -10.74 -9.65
CA PRO A 94 0.29 -11.44 -9.39
C PRO A 94 1.46 -10.83 -10.17
N LEU A 95 2.05 -9.73 -9.67
CA LEU A 95 3.30 -9.20 -10.26
C LEU A 95 4.52 -10.12 -10.01
N HIS A 96 4.46 -10.98 -8.99
CA HIS A 96 5.55 -11.93 -8.70
C HIS A 96 5.52 -13.21 -9.57
N LYS A 97 4.42 -13.51 -10.26
CA LYS A 97 4.30 -14.76 -11.05
C LYS A 97 4.67 -14.61 -12.52
N ALA A 98 4.96 -13.39 -12.98
CA ALA A 98 5.25 -13.10 -14.39
C ALA A 98 6.73 -13.25 -14.77
N ARG A 99 7.67 -13.36 -13.82
CA ARG A 99 9.10 -13.49 -14.11
C ARG A 99 9.61 -14.94 -14.17
N THR A 100 8.85 -15.91 -13.69
CA THR A 100 9.22 -17.34 -13.73
C THR A 100 8.81 -18.08 -15.00
N SER A 101 8.25 -17.41 -16.02
CA SER A 101 7.76 -18.09 -17.23
C SER A 101 8.25 -17.52 -18.58
N VAL A 102 9.28 -16.67 -18.61
CA VAL A 102 9.84 -16.14 -19.88
C VAL A 102 11.32 -16.49 -20.09
N ALA A 103 11.86 -17.45 -19.34
CA ALA A 103 13.16 -18.06 -19.64
C ALA A 103 12.95 -19.55 -19.92
N GLY A 104 13.12 -19.98 -21.17
CA GLY A 104 13.14 -21.39 -21.55
C GLY A 104 12.04 -21.84 -22.49
N ARG A 105 11.88 -21.19 -23.63
CA ARG A 105 11.36 -21.89 -24.82
C ARG A 105 12.47 -22.84 -25.28
N GLY A 106 12.48 -24.06 -24.73
CA GLY A 106 13.45 -25.11 -25.03
C GLY A 106 12.86 -26.49 -24.73
N THR A 107 12.62 -27.26 -25.78
CA THR A 107 12.18 -28.65 -25.78
C THR A 107 13.26 -29.59 -25.21
N ALA A 108 12.94 -30.45 -24.23
CA ALA A 108 13.48 -31.81 -24.10
C ALA A 108 12.89 -32.56 -22.90
N GLN A 109 12.74 -33.87 -23.08
CA GLN A 109 12.18 -34.85 -22.17
C GLN A 109 13.10 -35.19 -20.97
N ASN A 110 12.47 -35.78 -19.94
CA ASN A 110 13.04 -36.65 -18.90
C ASN A 110 13.84 -36.02 -17.72
N GLY A 111 13.13 -35.84 -16.60
CA GLY A 111 13.38 -36.61 -15.37
C GLY A 111 14.77 -36.60 -14.73
N SER A 112 15.17 -35.49 -14.10
CA SER A 112 16.01 -35.48 -12.89
C SER A 112 16.00 -34.07 -12.28
N VAL A 113 15.31 -33.91 -11.15
CA VAL A 113 15.35 -32.67 -10.35
C VAL A 113 16.43 -32.82 -9.28
N SER A 114 17.57 -32.18 -9.50
CA SER A 114 18.53 -31.92 -8.42
C SER A 114 18.09 -30.65 -7.68
N PRO A 115 17.99 -30.64 -6.34
CA PRO A 115 17.70 -29.43 -5.59
C PRO A 115 18.97 -28.56 -5.57
N LEU A 116 18.94 -27.45 -6.30
CA LEU A 116 20.03 -26.48 -6.29
C LEU A 116 20.02 -25.73 -4.95
N SER A 117 20.94 -26.10 -4.06
CA SER A 117 21.19 -25.45 -2.78
C SER A 117 21.99 -24.15 -2.96
N SER A 118 21.41 -23.05 -2.46
CA SER A 118 22.07 -21.96 -1.72
C SER A 118 23.55 -21.66 -2.03
N ALA A 119 23.79 -20.70 -2.93
CA ALA A 119 24.88 -19.72 -2.88
C ALA A 119 24.78 -18.77 -4.09
N ASP A 120 23.67 -18.03 -4.22
CA ASP A 120 23.56 -17.02 -5.29
C ASP A 120 24.13 -15.70 -4.78
N THR A 121 25.29 -15.30 -5.29
CA THR A 121 25.81 -13.94 -5.18
C THR A 121 24.86 -13.01 -5.92
N ASP A 122 23.99 -12.32 -5.18
CA ASP A 122 23.09 -11.30 -5.72
C ASP A 122 23.90 -10.25 -6.49
N THR A 123 23.57 -10.01 -7.75
CA THR A 123 24.21 -8.94 -8.54
C THR A 123 23.67 -7.58 -8.10
N ASP A 124 24.43 -6.49 -8.28
CA ASP A 124 23.99 -5.12 -7.96
C ASP A 124 22.65 -4.76 -8.64
N ALA A 125 22.38 -5.33 -9.83
CA ALA A 125 21.12 -5.15 -10.54
C ALA A 125 19.94 -5.87 -9.87
N ASP A 126 20.17 -7.04 -9.26
CA ASP A 126 19.16 -7.79 -8.52
C ASP A 126 18.83 -7.09 -7.19
N VAL A 127 19.84 -6.55 -6.52
CA VAL A 127 19.67 -5.74 -5.29
C VAL A 127 18.88 -4.47 -5.59
N ALA A 128 19.25 -3.72 -6.64
CA ALA A 128 18.52 -2.54 -7.06
C ALA A 128 17.06 -2.89 -7.43
N SER A 129 16.83 -3.98 -8.14
CA SER A 129 15.48 -4.42 -8.52
C SER A 129 14.60 -4.76 -7.31
N ARG A 130 15.16 -5.37 -6.26
CA ARG A 130 14.43 -5.65 -5.00
C ARG A 130 14.10 -4.36 -4.27
N HIS A 131 15.07 -3.45 -4.14
CA HIS A 131 14.87 -2.15 -3.51
C HIS A 131 13.73 -1.36 -4.18
N HIS A 132 13.71 -1.25 -5.52
CA HIS A 132 12.63 -0.58 -6.25
C HIS A 132 11.26 -1.26 -6.08
N ALA A 133 11.24 -2.60 -5.98
CA ALA A 133 10.01 -3.34 -5.74
C ALA A 133 9.44 -3.07 -4.33
N HIS A 134 10.31 -2.89 -3.33
CA HIS A 134 9.88 -2.62 -1.96
C HIS A 134 9.29 -1.21 -1.82
N HIS A 135 9.93 -0.20 -2.39
CA HIS A 135 9.40 1.17 -2.48
C HIS A 135 8.04 1.21 -3.16
N THR A 136 7.92 0.49 -4.28
CA THR A 136 6.65 0.39 -5.02
C THR A 136 5.55 -0.27 -4.18
N ALA A 137 5.88 -1.33 -3.43
CA ALA A 137 4.92 -2.01 -2.57
C ALA A 137 4.45 -1.12 -1.41
N TRP A 138 5.39 -0.45 -0.74
CA TRP A 138 5.08 0.49 0.34
C TRP A 138 4.22 1.66 -0.15
N LEU A 139 4.58 2.26 -1.29
CA LEU A 139 3.79 3.34 -1.91
C LEU A 139 2.38 2.86 -2.30
N ASN A 140 2.24 1.67 -2.87
CA ASN A 140 0.93 1.11 -3.22
C ASN A 140 0.05 0.86 -1.99
N MET A 141 0.65 0.48 -0.86
CA MET A 141 -0.05 0.33 0.41
C MET A 141 -0.40 1.71 1.02
N MET A 142 0.56 2.63 1.15
CA MET A 142 0.34 3.89 1.86
C MET A 142 -0.53 4.87 1.11
N TYR A 143 -0.38 4.96 -0.22
CA TYR A 143 -1.04 5.99 -1.02
C TYR A 143 -2.56 6.03 -0.85
N PRO A 144 -3.32 4.91 -0.98
CA PRO A 144 -4.77 4.96 -0.77
C PRO A 144 -5.14 5.38 0.66
N ARG A 145 -4.39 4.90 1.65
CA ARG A 145 -4.62 5.20 3.08
C ARG A 145 -4.44 6.69 3.37
N LEU A 146 -3.40 7.31 2.81
CA LEU A 146 -3.14 8.74 2.94
C LEU A 146 -4.18 9.59 2.21
N VAL A 147 -4.66 9.14 1.05
CA VAL A 147 -5.76 9.81 0.32
C VAL A 147 -7.03 9.84 1.17
N LEU A 148 -7.43 8.71 1.77
CA LEU A 148 -8.60 8.66 2.65
C LEU A 148 -8.37 9.47 3.94
N ALA A 149 -7.19 9.38 4.55
CA ALA A 149 -6.82 10.16 5.73
C ALA A 149 -6.99 11.67 5.48
N ARG A 150 -6.58 12.15 4.29
CA ARG A 150 -6.77 13.56 3.89
C ARG A 150 -8.24 13.97 3.83
N GLN A 151 -9.13 13.07 3.38
CA GLN A 151 -10.56 13.33 3.28
C GLN A 151 -11.24 13.40 4.66
N LEU A 152 -10.71 12.68 5.66
CA LEU A 152 -11.20 12.72 7.03
C LEU A 152 -10.73 13.98 7.81
N LEU A 153 -9.59 14.55 7.43
CA LEU A 153 -9.03 15.73 8.09
C LEU A 153 -9.85 17.00 7.82
N LYS A 154 -10.01 17.81 8.87
CA LYS A 154 -10.44 19.21 8.76
C LYS A 154 -9.51 20.01 7.83
N GLU A 155 -9.98 21.16 7.36
CA GLU A 155 -9.14 22.08 6.57
C GLU A 155 -7.90 22.54 7.34
N ASP A 156 -8.03 22.76 8.64
CA ASP A 156 -6.94 23.11 9.56
C ASP A 156 -6.35 21.88 10.30
N GLY A 157 -6.64 20.68 9.79
CA GLY A 157 -6.20 19.41 10.35
C GLY A 157 -4.73 19.13 10.09
N LEU A 158 -4.11 18.37 10.98
CA LEU A 158 -2.69 17.98 10.89
C LEU A 158 -2.56 16.46 10.78
N ILE A 159 -1.61 16.00 9.98
CA ILE A 159 -1.17 14.61 9.95
C ILE A 159 0.31 14.53 10.31
N PHE A 160 0.63 13.64 11.23
CA PHE A 160 1.98 13.28 11.61
C PHE A 160 2.23 11.84 11.18
N VAL A 161 3.34 11.62 10.47
CA VAL A 161 3.76 10.32 9.97
C VAL A 161 5.18 10.11 10.46
N SER A 162 5.39 9.07 11.27
CA SER A 162 6.73 8.61 11.63
C SER A 162 7.32 7.82 10.46
N ILE A 163 8.58 8.10 10.13
CA ILE A 163 9.28 7.53 8.98
C ILE A 163 10.79 7.52 9.28
N ASP A 164 11.52 6.55 8.73
CA ASP A 164 12.97 6.45 8.80
C ASP A 164 13.63 6.79 7.45
N ASP A 165 14.95 6.61 7.33
CA ASP A 165 15.72 6.99 6.14
C ASP A 165 15.54 6.02 4.94
N ASN A 166 14.83 4.90 5.10
CA ASN A 166 14.68 3.84 4.10
C ASN A 166 13.42 3.96 3.23
N GLU A 167 12.56 4.95 3.46
CA GLU A 167 11.33 5.18 2.70
C GLU A 167 11.45 6.21 1.56
#